data_AF-A0A1B6F409-F1
#
_entry.id   AF-A0A1B6F409-F1
#
_cell.length_a   1.000
_cell.length_b   1.000
_cell.length_c   1.000
_cell.angle_alpha   90.00
_cell.angle_beta   90.00
_cell.angle_gamma   90.00
#
_symmetry.space_group_name_H-M   'P 1'
#
loop_
_entity.id
_entity.type
_entity.pdbx_description
1 polymer ?
#
loop_
_entity_poly.entity_id
_entity_poly.type
_entity_poly.pdbx_seq_one_letter_code
_entity_poly.pdbx_strand_id
1 'polypeptide(L)'
;LALKSIGGRTADMGEYPWMARLFYRSFRDDGEVAACSGSLINERYVLTAAHCCLDDPKNVQGVGLAYIKFGEYDIHHTRDCFKGNCAPRVLEVGIENIIK
;
A
#
# COMPACT_ATOMS: atom_id res chain seq x y z
N LEU A 1 8.32 17.15 -8.29
CA LEU A 1 8.79 17.94 -7.12
C LEU A 1 8.00 17.48 -5.90
N ALA A 2 8.57 16.61 -5.07
CA ALA A 2 7.95 16.25 -3.79
C ALA A 2 8.14 17.43 -2.84
N LEU A 3 7.09 18.23 -2.65
CA LEU A 3 7.09 19.29 -1.65
C LEU A 3 7.05 18.64 -0.27
N LYS A 4 8.10 18.86 0.52
CA LYS A 4 8.12 18.48 1.93
C LYS A 4 6.98 19.23 2.63
N SER A 5 6.13 18.52 3.37
CA SER A 5 5.07 19.14 4.16
C SER A 5 5.66 20.22 5.07
N ILE A 6 4.93 21.31 5.34
CA ILE A 6 5.42 22.39 6.21
C ILE A 6 5.71 21.80 7.60
N GLY A 7 6.98 21.81 8.00
CA GLY A 7 7.43 21.19 9.26
C GLY A 7 7.54 19.66 9.24
N GLY A 8 7.28 19.00 8.11
CA GLY A 8 7.40 17.56 7.96
C GLY A 8 8.86 17.10 7.90
N ARG A 9 9.09 15.80 8.10
CA ARG A 9 10.34 15.11 7.79
C ARG A 9 10.05 13.84 7.00
N THR A 10 11.05 13.35 6.29
CA THR A 10 11.00 11.98 5.77
C THR A 10 10.96 11.04 6.98
N ALA A 11 10.06 10.05 6.95
CA ALA A 11 10.05 9.01 7.97
C ALA A 11 11.40 8.27 7.97
N ASP A 12 11.81 7.75 9.11
CA ASP A 12 12.93 6.83 9.17
C ASP A 12 12.49 5.45 8.68
N MET A 13 13.43 4.64 8.20
CA MET A 13 13.15 3.28 7.73
C MET A 13 12.53 2.46 8.86
N GLY A 14 11.32 1.94 8.64
CA GLY A 14 10.58 1.16 9.64
C GLY A 14 9.96 1.98 10.78
N GLU A 15 9.92 3.32 10.69
CA GLU A 15 9.29 4.16 11.72
C GLU A 15 7.79 3.87 11.89
N TYR A 16 7.11 3.50 10.80
CA TYR A 16 5.68 3.17 10.77
C TYR A 16 5.45 1.80 10.13
N PRO A 17 5.81 0.70 10.82
CA PRO A 17 5.83 -0.64 10.23
C PRO A 17 4.43 -1.17 9.87
N TRP A 18 3.37 -0.59 10.45
CA TRP A 18 1.98 -0.92 10.13
C TRP A 18 1.46 -0.28 8.83
N MET A 19 2.25 0.56 8.16
CA MET A 19 1.83 1.18 6.90
C MET A 19 1.53 0.14 5.83
N ALA A 20 0.33 0.22 5.27
CA ALA A 20 -0.16 -0.68 4.23
C ALA A 20 -0.41 0.12 2.94
N ARG A 21 0.12 -0.36 1.81
CA ARG A 21 -0.12 0.24 0.49
C ARG A 21 -1.07 -0.66 -0.29
N LEU A 22 -2.20 -0.12 -0.73
CA LEU A 22 -3.27 -0.87 -1.38
C LEU A 22 -3.12 -0.79 -2.89
N PHE A 23 -3.06 -1.95 -3.54
CA PHE A 23 -2.92 -2.09 -4.99
C PHE A 23 -4.22 -2.58 -5.62
N TYR A 24 -4.59 -1.94 -6.71
CA TYR A 24 -5.79 -2.23 -7.48
C TYR A 24 -5.40 -2.71 -8.87
N ARG A 25 -6.15 -3.67 -9.40
CA ARG A 25 -6.00 -4.18 -10.76
C ARG A 25 -7.21 -3.78 -11.59
N SER A 26 -6.95 -3.37 -12.82
CA SER A 26 -7.96 -3.10 -13.84
C SER A 26 -8.75 -4.36 -14.18
N PHE A 27 -10.05 -4.20 -14.42
CA PHE A 27 -10.89 -5.27 -14.96
C PHE A 27 -10.86 -5.33 -16.50
N ARG A 28 -10.20 -4.36 -17.16
CA ARG A 28 -10.21 -4.22 -18.62
C ARG A 28 -8.89 -4.59 -19.27
N ASP A 29 -7.79 -4.47 -18.53
CA ASP A 29 -6.43 -4.72 -18.97
C ASP A 29 -5.56 -5.19 -17.78
N ASP A 30 -4.28 -5.45 -18.03
CA ASP A 30 -3.31 -5.88 -17.01
C ASP A 30 -2.75 -4.70 -16.18
N GLY A 31 -3.42 -3.54 -16.21
CA GLY A 31 -3.00 -2.35 -15.48
C GLY A 31 -3.15 -2.51 -13.97
N GLU A 32 -2.14 -2.04 -13.22
CA GLU A 32 -2.18 -1.94 -11.77
C GLU A 32 -1.89 -0.52 -11.29
N VAL A 33 -2.56 -0.11 -10.21
CA VAL A 33 -2.37 1.20 -9.59
C VAL A 33 -2.39 1.08 -8.08
N ALA A 34 -1.52 1.82 -7.41
CA ALA A 34 -1.60 2.02 -5.96
C ALA A 34 -2.18 3.42 -5.69
N ALA A 35 -3.40 3.46 -5.16
CA ALA A 35 -4.14 4.71 -4.99
C ALA A 35 -4.52 5.01 -3.53
N CYS A 36 -4.51 4.01 -2.66
CA CYS A 36 -4.91 4.13 -1.26
C CYS A 36 -3.86 3.57 -0.31
N SER A 37 -4.06 3.86 0.97
CA SER A 37 -3.25 3.36 2.08
C SER A 37 -4.15 2.80 3.18
N GLY A 38 -3.54 2.08 4.11
CA GLY A 38 -4.21 1.53 5.30
C GLY A 38 -3.23 1.31 6.43
N SER A 39 -3.70 0.71 7.52
CA SER A 39 -2.89 0.37 8.68
C SER A 39 -3.17 -1.04 9.15
N LEU A 40 -2.11 -1.83 9.35
CA LEU A 40 -2.19 -3.14 9.97
C LEU A 40 -2.60 -2.96 11.44
N ILE A 41 -3.78 -3.47 11.81
CA ILE A 41 -4.31 -3.35 13.18
C ILE A 41 -4.10 -4.62 14.02
N ASN A 42 -3.81 -5.74 13.36
CA ASN A 42 -3.35 -7.00 13.94
C ASN A 42 -2.77 -7.90 12.84
N GLU A 43 -2.44 -9.16 13.14
CA GLU A 43 -1.82 -10.10 12.18
C GLU A 43 -2.65 -10.41 10.91
N ARG A 44 -3.95 -10.10 10.88
CA ARG A 44 -4.86 -10.47 9.78
C ARG A 44 -5.68 -9.33 9.19
N TYR A 45 -5.74 -8.17 9.85
CA TYR A 45 -6.66 -7.10 9.48
C TYR A 45 -5.93 -5.80 9.18
N VAL A 46 -6.32 -5.18 8.07
CA VAL A 46 -5.93 -3.83 7.67
C VAL A 46 -7.14 -2.92 7.75
N LEU A 47 -7.00 -1.81 8.48
CA LEU A 47 -7.99 -0.75 8.51
C LEU A 47 -7.69 0.25 7.38
N THR A 48 -8.72 0.64 6.63
CA THR A 48 -8.64 1.65 5.57
C THR A 48 -9.97 2.41 5.46
N ALA A 49 -10.06 3.40 4.58
CA ALA A 49 -11.30 4.12 4.30
C ALA A 49 -12.24 3.27 3.43
N ALA A 50 -13.56 3.33 3.68
CA ALA A 50 -14.54 2.55 2.93
C ALA A 50 -14.50 2.77 1.40
N HIS A 51 -14.18 3.98 0.94
CA HIS A 51 -14.06 4.28 -0.50
C HIS A 51 -12.82 3.65 -1.16
N CYS A 52 -11.84 3.18 -0.37
CA CYS A 52 -10.69 2.41 -0.85
C CYS A 52 -11.04 0.92 -1.04
N CYS A 53 -12.16 0.45 -0.50
CA CYS A 53 -12.58 -0.95 -0.56
C CYS A 53 -13.34 -1.26 -1.87
N LEU A 54 -12.66 -1.12 -3.02
CA LEU A 54 -13.24 -1.38 -4.34
C LEU A 54 -13.18 -2.89 -4.65
N ASP A 55 -14.33 -3.54 -4.74
CA ASP A 55 -14.47 -4.99 -5.01
C ASP A 55 -15.55 -5.32 -6.04
N ASP A 56 -16.34 -4.34 -6.48
CA ASP A 56 -17.40 -4.52 -7.46
C ASP A 56 -16.87 -4.28 -8.90
N PRO A 57 -16.91 -5.27 -9.81
CA PRO A 57 -16.53 -5.08 -11.22
C PRO A 57 -17.27 -3.95 -11.96
N LYS A 58 -18.43 -3.53 -11.46
CA LYS A 58 -19.25 -2.45 -12.01
C LYS A 58 -18.93 -1.07 -11.44
N ASN A 59 -17.93 -0.96 -10.55
CA ASN A 59 -17.55 0.35 -10.00
C ASN A 59 -17.05 1.30 -11.11
N VAL A 60 -17.22 2.60 -10.88
CA VAL A 60 -16.95 3.64 -11.88
C VAL A 60 -15.47 3.73 -12.24
N GLN A 61 -14.58 3.28 -11.36
CA GLN A 61 -13.13 3.25 -11.58
C GLN A 61 -12.70 2.07 -12.44
N GLY A 62 -13.52 1.01 -12.55
CA GLY A 62 -13.20 -0.19 -13.33
C GLY A 62 -12.01 -0.98 -12.78
N VAL A 63 -11.70 -0.85 -11.49
CA VAL A 63 -10.57 -1.53 -10.82
C VAL A 63 -11.04 -2.23 -9.56
N GLY A 64 -10.40 -3.35 -9.20
CA GLY A 64 -10.63 -4.07 -7.94
C GLY A 64 -9.40 -4.07 -7.08
N LEU A 65 -9.57 -3.94 -5.77
CA LEU A 65 -8.51 -4.09 -4.77
C LEU A 65 -7.98 -5.53 -4.87
N ALA A 66 -6.69 -5.66 -5.18
CA ALA A 66 -6.08 -6.94 -5.56
C ALA A 66 -5.18 -7.51 -4.45
N TYR A 67 -4.28 -6.68 -3.92
CA TYR A 67 -3.33 -7.09 -2.87
C TYR A 67 -2.85 -5.88 -2.07
N ILE A 68 -2.19 -6.17 -0.95
CA ILE A 68 -1.62 -5.18 -0.04
C ILE A 68 -0.12 -5.39 0.07
N LYS A 69 0.65 -4.30 0.02
CA LYS A 69 2.09 -4.29 0.31
C LYS A 69 2.39 -3.74 1.69
N PHE A 70 3.24 -4.44 2.44
CA PHE A 70 3.80 -4.00 3.72
C PHE A 70 5.31 -3.90 3.65
N GLY A 71 5.88 -3.11 4.58
CA GLY A 71 7.33 -2.95 4.71
C GLY A 71 7.97 -2.10 3.61
N GLU A 72 7.15 -1.41 2.82
CA GLU A 72 7.62 -0.46 1.80
C GLU A 72 8.08 0.84 2.46
N TYR A 73 9.18 1.41 1.95
CA TYR A 73 9.73 2.67 2.44
C TYR A 73 9.90 3.69 1.30
N ASP A 74 10.62 3.32 0.23
CA ASP A 74 10.81 4.17 -0.95
C ASP A 74 10.33 3.47 -2.22
N ILE A 75 9.17 3.91 -2.71
CA ILE A 75 8.49 3.33 -3.88
C ILE A 75 9.28 3.44 -5.20
N HIS A 76 10.34 4.24 -5.23
CA HIS A 76 11.20 4.41 -6.39
C HIS A 76 12.38 3.43 -6.41
N HIS A 77 12.59 2.69 -5.32
CA HIS A 77 13.66 1.72 -5.19
C HIS A 77 13.10 0.33 -4.90
N THR A 78 13.70 -0.69 -5.51
CA THR A 78 13.30 -2.09 -5.26
C THR A 78 13.89 -2.65 -3.97
N ARG A 79 14.87 -1.96 -3.39
CA ARG A 79 15.58 -2.39 -2.19
C ARG A 79 15.99 -1.19 -1.36
N ASP A 80 15.47 -1.12 -0.15
CA ASP A 80 15.76 -0.04 0.78
C ASP A 80 16.99 -0.37 1.63
N CYS A 81 18.05 0.41 1.48
CA CYS A 81 19.31 0.20 2.20
C CYS A 81 19.86 1.49 2.78
N PHE A 82 20.36 1.44 4.00
CA PHE A 82 21.09 2.52 4.65
C PHE A 82 22.45 2.03 5.16
N LYS A 83 23.54 2.61 4.63
CA LYS A 83 24.93 2.23 4.97
C LYS A 83 25.21 0.72 4.91
N GLY A 84 24.61 0.03 3.94
CA GLY A 84 24.78 -1.42 3.75
C GLY A 84 23.83 -2.30 4.55
N ASN A 85 23.08 -1.75 5.51
CA ASN A 85 21.99 -2.45 6.18
C ASN A 85 20.71 -2.27 5.36
N CYS A 86 20.17 -3.36 4.83
CA CYS A 86 18.97 -3.33 3.99
C CYS A 86 17.76 -3.87 4.75
N ALA A 87 16.60 -3.25 4.52
CA ALA A 87 15.34 -3.80 4.98
C ALA A 87 15.05 -5.15 4.30
N PRO A 88 14.26 -6.02 4.94
CA PRO A 88 13.65 -7.15 4.26
C PRO A 88 12.85 -6.70 3.02
N ARG A 89 12.62 -7.62 2.08
CA ARG A 89 11.75 -7.32 0.94
C ARG A 89 10.33 -7.04 1.40
N VAL A 90 9.63 -6.20 0.65
CA VAL A 90 8.20 -5.94 0.84
C VAL A 90 7.40 -7.23 0.85
N LEU A 91 6.42 -7.29 1.75
CA LEU A 91 5.50 -8.41 1.83
C LEU A 91 4.25 -8.08 1.02
N GLU A 92 3.97 -8.89 0.02
CA GLU A 92 2.73 -8.85 -0.75
C GLU A 92 1.75 -9.88 -0.19
N VAL A 93 0.55 -9.45 0.19
CA VAL A 93 -0.52 -10.33 0.66
C VAL A 93 -1.79 -10.13 -0.15
N GLY A 94 -2.43 -11.24 -0.50
CA GLY A 94 -3.78 -11.23 -1.04
C GLY A 94 -4.83 -10.88 0.03
N ILE A 95 -6.05 -10.62 -0.41
CA ILE A 95 -7.17 -10.28 0.44
C ILE A 95 -8.19 -11.41 0.38
N GLU A 96 -8.53 -11.94 1.55
CA GLU A 96 -9.55 -13.00 1.65
C GLU A 96 -10.95 -12.40 1.55
N ASN A 97 -11.21 -11.33 2.31
CA ASN A 97 -12.52 -10.69 2.40
C ASN A 97 -12.39 -9.19 2.67
N ILE A 98 -13.40 -8.43 2.28
CA ILE A 98 -13.57 -7.00 2.60
C ILE A 98 -14.80 -6.85 3.49
N ILE A 99 -14.63 -6.14 4.61
CA ILE A 99 -15.70 -5.83 5.56
C ILE A 99 -16.02 -4.34 5.42
N LYS A 100 -17.24 -4.01 5.01
CA LYS A 100 -17.72 -2.64 4.78
C LYS A 100 -19.15 -2.46 5.27
#